data_AF-A0A0S8G508-F1
#
_entry.id   AF-A0A0S8G508-F1
#
_cell.length_a   1.000
_cell.length_b   1.000
_cell.length_c   1.000
_cell.angle_alpha   90.00
_cell.angle_beta   90.00
_cell.angle_gamma   90.00
#
_symmetry.space_group_name_H-M   'P 1'
#
loop_
_entity.id
_entity.type
_entity.pdbx_description
1 polymer ?
#
loop_
_entity_poly.entity_id
_entity_poly.type
_entity_poly.pdbx_seq_one_letter_code
_entity_poly.pdbx_strand_id
1 'polypeptide(L)'
;ELLTLSDVLEVSGEAGDFTAKIRRRARYVSLENCIGCGACFEPCPVTAANEFEEGLSERKAIHVACAGALPNAPVIDMEHCLRGKDKDCQLCKDACMFDAIRYEDEDGEMTVNVGAIIVATGYRLGDVRQFPEYGYGKIPNVYSAFEFERLRASNGPTSGTIQTRDGQKPQSIGMIHCVGRDEKKYCSQVCCMYLTKFAHYAFDCLENVRVFQFFKEHSIPGKGNQKLFEEVKAKGVDMIRAKALSISANGDHSGVRIEYEDEKAEKKAVEVDMAVLAPFMEPYPGTDELAQLLGIQLDDFGFIKTADYDSVSTTRSGIFAIGCVQSPKFMNDTTIQAHIAAGHVLSLTGE
;
A
#
# COMPACT_ATOMS: atom_id res chain seq x y z
N GLU A 1 12.58 -16.36 -13.41
CA GLU A 1 12.50 -15.14 -14.24
C GLU A 1 11.63 -14.11 -13.53
N LEU A 2 11.83 -12.80 -13.76
CA LEU A 2 10.99 -11.73 -13.22
C LEU A 2 10.21 -11.05 -14.34
N LEU A 3 8.88 -11.17 -14.31
CA LEU A 3 7.98 -10.57 -15.29
C LEU A 3 7.25 -9.37 -14.65
N THR A 4 7.63 -8.15 -15.05
CA THR A 4 6.96 -6.92 -14.61
C THR A 4 5.97 -6.44 -15.65
N LEU A 5 4.94 -5.70 -15.22
CA LEU A 5 3.81 -5.30 -16.06
C LEU A 5 3.10 -6.53 -16.66
N SER A 6 2.97 -7.59 -15.88
CA SER A 6 2.42 -8.86 -16.32
C SER A 6 1.25 -9.30 -15.45
N ASP A 7 0.24 -9.87 -16.08
CA ASP A 7 -0.97 -10.37 -15.44
C ASP A 7 -1.19 -11.82 -15.89
N VAL A 8 -1.58 -12.70 -14.97
CA VAL A 8 -1.98 -14.07 -15.31
C VAL A 8 -3.38 -14.04 -15.92
N LEU A 9 -3.54 -14.58 -17.11
CA LEU A 9 -4.81 -14.62 -17.84
C LEU A 9 -5.57 -15.93 -17.64
N GLU A 10 -4.84 -17.05 -17.60
CA GLU A 10 -5.42 -18.38 -17.52
C GLU A 10 -4.44 -19.33 -16.85
N VAL A 11 -4.96 -20.27 -16.06
CA VAL A 11 -4.20 -21.39 -15.50
C VAL A 11 -4.99 -22.68 -15.72
N SER A 12 -4.37 -23.66 -16.35
CA SER A 12 -4.89 -25.02 -16.50
C SER A 12 -3.88 -26.06 -15.98
N GLY A 13 -4.32 -27.31 -15.85
CA GLY A 13 -3.49 -28.40 -15.34
C GLY A 13 -3.67 -28.68 -13.85
N GLU A 14 -2.71 -29.38 -13.27
CA GLU A 14 -2.75 -29.89 -11.90
C GLU A 14 -1.41 -29.77 -11.20
N ALA A 15 -1.37 -30.12 -9.90
CA ALA A 15 -0.16 -30.05 -9.09
C ALA A 15 0.99 -30.82 -9.76
N GLY A 16 2.11 -30.15 -10.03
CA GLY A 16 3.27 -30.70 -10.73
C GLY A 16 3.29 -30.41 -12.24
N ASP A 17 2.16 -30.04 -12.86
CA ASP A 17 2.05 -29.78 -14.30
C ASP A 17 0.96 -28.74 -14.59
N PHE A 18 1.21 -27.48 -14.22
CA PHE A 18 0.36 -26.35 -14.60
C PHE A 18 0.86 -25.69 -15.87
N THR A 19 -0.08 -25.25 -16.70
CA THR A 19 0.17 -24.34 -17.81
C THR A 19 -0.46 -22.99 -17.49
N ALA A 20 0.35 -21.94 -17.42
CA ALA A 20 -0.09 -20.57 -17.16
C ALA A 20 0.09 -19.69 -18.40
N LYS A 21 -1.00 -19.03 -18.82
CA LYS A 21 -0.96 -17.99 -19.85
C LYS A 21 -0.81 -16.63 -19.18
N ILE A 22 0.19 -15.87 -19.59
CA ILE A 22 0.56 -14.59 -18.99
C ILE A 22 0.52 -13.52 -20.07
N ARG A 23 -0.20 -12.43 -19.79
CA ARG A 23 -0.09 -11.18 -20.56
C ARG A 23 1.06 -10.36 -20.02
N ARG A 24 1.87 -9.80 -20.89
CA ARG A 24 2.88 -8.80 -20.58
C ARG A 24 2.51 -7.52 -21.29
N ARG A 25 2.07 -6.54 -20.51
CA ARG A 25 1.71 -5.22 -21.02
C ARG A 25 2.93 -4.51 -21.61
N ALA A 26 2.71 -3.79 -22.70
CA ALA A 26 3.74 -2.97 -23.31
C ALA A 26 4.25 -1.94 -22.31
N ARG A 27 5.58 -1.93 -22.12
CA ARG A 27 6.25 -0.89 -21.33
C ARG A 27 6.43 0.40 -22.14
N TYR A 28 6.44 0.25 -23.47
CA TYR A 28 6.84 1.25 -24.46
C TYR A 28 8.29 1.75 -24.29
N VAL A 29 9.10 0.99 -23.55
CA VAL A 29 10.51 1.24 -23.28
C VAL A 29 11.26 -0.08 -23.31
N SER A 30 12.29 -0.16 -24.14
CA SER A 30 13.21 -1.29 -24.26
C SER A 30 14.01 -1.49 -22.99
N LEU A 31 13.88 -2.65 -22.35
CA LEU A 31 14.70 -3.02 -21.19
C LEU A 31 16.17 -3.31 -21.55
N GLU A 32 16.45 -3.59 -22.83
CA GLU A 32 17.81 -3.85 -23.31
C GLU A 32 18.58 -2.54 -23.51
N ASN A 33 17.94 -1.53 -24.11
CA ASN A 33 18.59 -0.25 -24.43
C ASN A 33 18.49 0.76 -23.27
N CYS A 34 17.48 0.65 -22.42
CA CYS A 34 17.25 1.62 -21.35
C CYS A 34 18.25 1.44 -20.20
N ILE A 35 19.02 2.49 -19.92
CA ILE A 35 19.93 2.55 -18.78
C ILE A 35 19.32 3.18 -17.52
N GLY A 36 18.06 3.62 -17.57
CA GLY A 36 17.36 4.16 -16.39
C GLY A 36 17.83 5.56 -15.95
N CYS A 37 18.33 6.40 -16.87
CA CYS A 37 18.89 7.71 -16.54
C CYS A 37 17.87 8.81 -16.22
N GLY A 38 16.58 8.62 -16.57
CA GLY A 38 15.50 9.58 -16.29
C GLY A 38 15.45 10.84 -17.18
N ALA A 39 16.34 10.97 -18.18
CA ALA A 39 16.37 12.14 -19.09
C ALA A 39 15.04 12.37 -19.84
N CYS A 40 14.21 11.34 -19.97
CA CYS A 40 12.92 11.39 -20.64
C CYS A 40 11.77 11.96 -19.78
N PHE A 41 11.97 12.20 -18.48
CA PHE A 41 10.90 12.67 -17.59
C PHE A 41 10.63 14.17 -17.74
N GLU A 42 11.67 15.01 -17.65
CA GLU A 42 11.55 16.47 -17.69
C GLU A 42 10.89 16.99 -18.98
N PRO A 43 11.20 16.47 -20.19
CA PRO A 43 10.55 16.90 -21.43
C PRO A 43 9.07 16.52 -21.52
N CYS A 44 8.56 15.62 -20.68
CA CYS A 44 7.17 15.19 -20.75
C CYS A 44 6.23 16.32 -20.28
N PRO A 45 5.31 16.80 -21.14
CA PRO A 45 4.41 17.89 -20.79
C PRO A 45 3.20 17.42 -19.97
N VAL A 46 3.01 16.10 -19.85
CA VAL A 46 1.90 15.51 -19.09
C VAL A 46 2.26 15.45 -17.62
N THR A 47 1.30 15.81 -16.79
CA THR A 47 1.38 15.71 -15.34
C THR A 47 0.15 14.95 -14.86
N ALA A 48 0.34 14.00 -13.94
CA ALA A 48 -0.70 13.19 -13.31
C ALA A 48 -0.41 13.04 -11.82
N ALA A 49 -1.41 12.74 -11.01
CA ALA A 49 -1.20 12.41 -9.60
C ALA A 49 -0.32 11.16 -9.47
N ASN A 50 0.64 11.18 -8.55
CA ASN A 50 1.52 10.04 -8.33
C ASN A 50 0.90 9.07 -7.31
N GLU A 51 0.46 7.91 -7.79
CA GLU A 51 -0.25 6.90 -7.00
C GLU A 51 0.65 6.28 -5.94
N PHE A 52 1.94 6.10 -6.23
CA PHE A 52 2.91 5.59 -5.24
C PHE A 52 3.12 6.57 -4.07
N GLU A 53 2.92 7.86 -4.33
CA GLU A 53 3.03 8.93 -3.34
C GLU A 53 1.66 9.35 -2.78
N GLU A 54 0.62 8.51 -2.93
CA GLU A 54 -0.74 8.77 -2.45
C GLU A 54 -1.34 10.09 -2.97
N GLY A 55 -0.89 10.55 -4.14
CA GLY A 55 -1.31 11.83 -4.73
C GLY A 55 -0.69 13.07 -4.08
N LEU A 56 0.28 12.91 -3.16
CA LEU A 56 0.99 14.02 -2.52
C LEU A 56 2.03 14.69 -3.44
N SER A 57 2.33 14.07 -4.58
CA SER A 57 3.14 14.65 -5.63
C SER A 57 2.58 14.30 -6.99
N GLU A 58 3.17 14.89 -8.02
CA GLU A 58 2.84 14.63 -9.40
C GLU A 58 3.92 13.77 -10.06
N ARG A 59 3.51 12.95 -11.03
CA ARG A 59 4.39 12.20 -11.93
C ARG A 59 4.12 12.59 -13.38
N LYS A 60 5.05 12.22 -14.25
CA LYS A 60 4.93 12.34 -15.70
C LYS A 60 4.25 11.09 -16.28
N ALA A 61 3.81 11.16 -17.54
CA ALA A 61 3.28 9.98 -18.23
C ALA A 61 4.35 8.89 -18.37
N ILE A 62 5.57 9.27 -18.76
CA ILE A 62 6.75 8.40 -18.67
C ILE A 62 7.39 8.55 -17.29
N HIS A 63 7.39 7.47 -16.51
CA HIS A 63 7.82 7.50 -15.11
C HIS A 63 8.32 6.13 -14.64
N VAL A 64 8.98 6.09 -13.49
CA VAL A 64 9.26 4.84 -12.75
C VAL A 64 8.22 4.63 -11.67
N ALA A 65 7.90 3.38 -11.35
CA ALA A 65 6.88 3.05 -10.35
C ALA A 65 7.19 3.63 -8.97
N CYS A 66 8.47 3.62 -8.58
CA CYS A 66 8.96 4.21 -7.35
C CYS A 66 10.48 4.43 -7.43
N ALA A 67 11.01 5.22 -6.50
CA ALA A 67 12.46 5.35 -6.34
C ALA A 67 13.10 3.99 -5.99
N GLY A 68 14.07 3.56 -6.79
CA GLY A 68 14.71 2.24 -6.65
C GLY A 68 13.92 1.07 -7.25
N ALA A 69 12.92 1.34 -8.10
CA ALA A 69 12.18 0.30 -8.81
C ALA A 69 13.10 -0.67 -9.57
N LEU A 70 12.75 -1.95 -9.55
CA LEU A 70 13.43 -3.02 -10.28
C LEU A 70 12.45 -3.67 -11.28
N PRO A 71 12.79 -3.71 -12.59
CA PRO A 71 13.97 -3.11 -13.21
C PRO A 71 13.96 -1.58 -13.14
N ASN A 72 15.14 -0.95 -13.08
CA ASN A 72 15.27 0.51 -13.09
C ASN A 72 15.06 1.05 -14.51
N ALA A 73 13.84 0.90 -15.01
CA ALA A 73 13.40 1.34 -16.31
C ALA A 73 12.01 1.97 -16.18
N PRO A 74 11.74 3.08 -16.88
CA PRO A 74 10.43 3.70 -16.84
C PRO A 74 9.40 2.89 -17.62
N VAL A 75 8.14 3.26 -17.44
CA VAL A 75 6.98 2.83 -18.22
C VAL A 75 6.27 4.07 -18.75
N ILE A 76 5.64 3.97 -19.91
CA ILE A 76 4.77 5.02 -20.43
C ILE A 76 3.33 4.65 -20.11
N ASP A 77 2.71 5.47 -19.27
CA ASP A 77 1.27 5.41 -19.02
C ASP A 77 0.52 6.02 -20.21
N MET A 78 0.05 5.16 -21.10
CA MET A 78 -0.66 5.56 -22.31
C MET A 78 -2.05 6.16 -22.04
N GLU A 79 -2.66 5.92 -20.88
CA GLU A 79 -3.95 6.54 -20.53
C GLU A 79 -3.80 8.05 -20.33
N HIS A 80 -2.67 8.47 -19.77
CA HIS A 80 -2.36 9.88 -19.55
C HIS A 80 -1.54 10.51 -20.69
N CYS A 81 -0.68 9.73 -21.35
CA CYS A 81 0.20 10.18 -22.44
C CYS A 81 -0.57 10.88 -23.56
N LEU A 82 0.00 11.94 -24.13
CA LEU A 82 -0.59 12.61 -25.30
C LEU A 82 -0.68 11.70 -26.53
N ARG A 83 0.28 10.77 -26.72
CA ARG A 83 0.23 9.81 -27.84
C ARG A 83 -0.93 8.82 -27.71
N GLY A 84 -1.25 8.38 -26.50
CA GLY A 84 -2.44 7.55 -26.26
C GLY A 84 -3.76 8.30 -26.43
N LYS A 85 -3.70 9.63 -26.64
CA LYS A 85 -4.82 10.53 -26.93
C LYS A 85 -4.74 11.09 -28.36
N ASP A 86 -4.14 10.32 -29.28
CA ASP A 86 -4.01 10.61 -30.71
C ASP A 86 -3.28 11.92 -31.05
N LYS A 87 -2.39 12.40 -30.16
CA LYS A 87 -1.52 13.56 -30.45
C LYS A 87 -0.12 13.13 -30.81
N ASP A 88 0.50 13.82 -31.76
CA ASP A 88 1.89 13.57 -32.13
C ASP A 88 2.84 14.31 -31.17
N CYS A 89 3.35 13.57 -30.18
CA CYS A 89 4.35 14.04 -29.23
C CYS A 89 5.55 13.09 -29.26
N GLN A 90 6.76 13.63 -29.46
CA GLN A 90 8.02 12.87 -29.54
C GLN A 90 9.03 13.24 -28.44
N LEU A 91 8.68 14.19 -27.56
CA LEU A 91 9.62 14.85 -26.65
C LEU A 91 10.45 13.90 -25.77
N CYS A 92 9.85 12.84 -25.23
CA CYS A 92 10.60 11.87 -24.44
C CYS A 92 11.50 10.97 -25.32
N LYS A 93 11.09 10.67 -26.56
CA LYS A 93 11.88 9.90 -27.53
C LYS A 93 13.08 10.71 -28.01
N ASP A 94 12.86 11.99 -28.35
CA ASP A 94 13.91 12.92 -28.77
C ASP A 94 14.97 13.13 -27.66
N ALA A 95 14.57 13.07 -26.39
CA ALA A 95 15.47 13.15 -25.24
C ALA A 95 16.21 11.83 -24.93
N CYS A 96 15.81 10.71 -25.53
CA CYS A 96 16.39 9.40 -25.27
C CYS A 96 17.62 9.16 -26.17
N MET A 97 18.82 9.33 -25.61
CA MET A 97 20.09 9.11 -26.33
C MET A 97 20.35 7.65 -26.75
N PHE A 98 19.60 6.70 -26.20
CA PHE A 98 19.80 5.25 -26.41
C PHE A 98 18.70 4.61 -27.27
N ASP A 99 17.82 5.42 -27.86
CA ASP A 99 16.67 4.95 -28.67
C ASP A 99 15.89 3.81 -27.98
N ALA A 100 15.62 4.01 -26.69
CA ALA A 100 14.95 3.00 -25.88
C ALA A 100 13.42 3.13 -25.92
N ILE A 101 12.86 4.24 -26.43
CA ILE A 101 11.41 4.47 -26.43
C ILE A 101 10.77 3.92 -27.70
N ARG A 102 9.84 2.98 -27.50
CA ARG A 102 9.14 2.23 -28.56
C ARG A 102 7.64 2.36 -28.36
N TYR A 103 7.01 3.28 -29.06
CA TYR A 103 5.56 3.53 -28.93
C TYR A 103 4.72 2.46 -29.63
N GLU A 104 5.35 1.74 -30.55
CA GLU A 104 4.82 0.65 -31.34
C GLU A 104 4.86 -0.71 -30.61
N ASP A 105 5.47 -0.78 -29.42
CA ASP A 105 5.44 -2.00 -28.62
C ASP A 105 3.98 -2.31 -28.24
N GLU A 106 3.54 -3.55 -28.48
CA GLU A 106 2.20 -4.04 -28.14
C GLU A 106 2.26 -5.01 -26.94
N ASP A 107 1.10 -5.26 -26.34
CA ASP A 107 0.96 -6.28 -25.31
C ASP A 107 1.35 -7.65 -25.88
N GLY A 108 2.23 -8.35 -25.17
CA GLY A 108 2.62 -9.72 -25.49
C GLY A 108 1.84 -10.73 -24.67
N GLU A 109 1.71 -11.94 -25.20
CA GLU A 109 1.26 -13.10 -24.44
C GLU A 109 2.34 -14.18 -24.47
N MET A 110 2.49 -14.89 -23.36
CA MET A 110 3.39 -16.04 -23.26
C MET A 110 2.75 -17.14 -22.45
N THR A 111 3.17 -18.38 -22.72
CA THR A 111 2.75 -19.55 -21.97
C THR A 111 3.95 -20.12 -21.24
N VAL A 112 3.79 -20.42 -19.96
CA VAL A 112 4.81 -21.06 -19.13
C VAL A 112 4.26 -22.32 -18.50
N ASN A 113 5.11 -23.35 -18.40
CA ASN A 113 4.80 -24.56 -17.65
C ASN A 113 5.45 -24.46 -16.27
N VAL A 114 4.68 -24.68 -15.22
CA VAL A 114 5.13 -24.56 -13.82
C VAL A 114 4.61 -25.72 -12.98
N GLY A 115 5.41 -26.21 -12.04
CA GLY A 115 4.99 -27.30 -11.16
C GLY A 115 4.09 -26.84 -10.00
N ALA A 116 4.17 -25.57 -9.62
CA ALA A 116 3.42 -24.99 -8.52
C ALA A 116 3.15 -23.49 -8.73
N ILE A 117 2.14 -22.97 -8.02
CA ILE A 117 1.76 -21.55 -8.05
C ILE A 117 1.74 -21.03 -6.62
N ILE A 118 2.33 -19.85 -6.39
CA ILE A 118 2.26 -19.14 -5.11
C ILE A 118 1.56 -17.80 -5.33
N VAL A 119 0.46 -17.57 -4.62
CA VAL A 119 -0.28 -16.31 -4.64
C VAL A 119 0.22 -15.40 -3.51
N ALA A 120 0.79 -14.26 -3.90
CA ALA A 120 1.36 -13.28 -2.98
C ALA A 120 0.95 -11.84 -3.37
N THR A 121 -0.27 -11.66 -3.86
CA THR A 121 -0.79 -10.38 -4.40
C THR A 121 -1.10 -9.33 -3.33
N GLY A 122 -0.91 -9.67 -2.05
CA GLY A 122 -0.93 -8.70 -0.96
C GLY A 122 -2.32 -8.23 -0.57
N TYR A 123 -2.45 -6.93 -0.32
CA TYR A 123 -3.64 -6.29 0.25
C TYR A 123 -3.74 -4.84 -0.22
N ARG A 124 -4.84 -4.17 0.15
CA ARG A 124 -4.97 -2.71 0.06
C ARG A 124 -5.45 -2.14 1.40
N LEU A 125 -5.10 -0.90 1.69
CA LEU A 125 -5.77 -0.15 2.76
C LEU A 125 -7.16 0.32 2.29
N GLY A 126 -8.15 0.19 3.16
CA GLY A 126 -9.51 0.63 2.92
C GLY A 126 -9.57 2.12 2.58
N ASP A 127 -10.44 2.48 1.64
CA ASP A 127 -10.64 3.87 1.26
C ASP A 127 -11.37 4.63 2.37
N VAL A 128 -10.64 5.51 3.04
CA VAL A 128 -11.15 6.31 4.16
C VAL A 128 -12.26 7.28 3.77
N ARG A 129 -12.46 7.57 2.47
CA ARG A 129 -13.58 8.41 1.98
C ARG A 129 -14.95 7.80 2.25
N GLN A 130 -15.01 6.48 2.50
CA GLN A 130 -16.25 5.79 2.88
C GLN A 130 -16.76 6.22 4.26
N PHE A 131 -15.91 6.85 5.08
CA PHE A 131 -16.20 7.28 6.44
C PHE A 131 -16.18 8.81 6.54
N PRO A 132 -17.25 9.50 6.10
CA PRO A 132 -17.30 10.95 6.04
C PRO A 132 -17.13 11.63 7.41
N GLU A 133 -17.39 10.92 8.51
CA GLU A 133 -17.21 11.38 9.88
C GLU A 133 -15.76 11.69 10.24
N TYR A 134 -14.77 11.16 9.50
CA TYR A 134 -13.35 11.49 9.71
C TYR A 134 -12.87 12.66 8.84
N GLY A 135 -13.74 13.23 7.98
CA GLY A 135 -13.44 14.46 7.24
C GLY A 135 -12.34 14.36 6.18
N TYR A 136 -11.85 13.16 5.84
CA TYR A 136 -10.83 12.96 4.82
C TYR A 136 -11.27 13.52 3.45
N GLY A 137 -10.34 14.21 2.77
CA GLY A 137 -10.59 14.88 1.48
C GLY A 137 -11.40 16.18 1.57
N LYS A 138 -12.04 16.48 2.71
CA LYS A 138 -12.73 17.76 2.96
C LYS A 138 -11.92 18.68 3.86
N ILE A 139 -11.24 18.12 4.85
CA ILE A 139 -10.36 18.82 5.78
C ILE A 139 -8.92 18.58 5.30
N PRO A 140 -8.20 19.62 4.86
CA PRO A 140 -6.88 19.48 4.23
C PRO A 140 -5.87 18.68 5.06
N ASN A 141 -5.84 18.89 6.38
CA ASN A 141 -4.83 18.30 7.27
C ASN A 141 -5.25 16.95 7.89
N VAL A 142 -6.21 16.25 7.26
CA VAL A 142 -6.54 14.85 7.57
C VAL A 142 -5.88 13.95 6.54
N TYR A 143 -5.00 13.07 7.00
CA TYR A 143 -4.19 12.18 6.18
C TYR A 143 -4.56 10.72 6.40
N SER A 144 -4.36 9.88 5.39
CA SER A 144 -4.30 8.43 5.53
C SER A 144 -2.96 7.99 6.14
N ALA A 145 -2.91 6.77 6.67
CA ALA A 145 -1.67 6.19 7.18
C ALA A 145 -0.58 6.09 6.11
N PHE A 146 -0.93 5.79 4.85
CA PHE A 146 0.04 5.74 3.77
C PHE A 146 0.51 7.13 3.35
N GLU A 147 -0.35 8.14 3.32
CA GLU A 147 0.12 9.52 3.08
C GLU A 147 1.17 9.92 4.13
N PHE A 148 0.92 9.63 5.42
CA PHE A 148 1.89 9.91 6.48
C PHE A 148 3.22 9.13 6.30
N GLU A 149 3.17 7.86 5.89
CA GLU A 149 4.38 7.10 5.54
C GLU A 149 5.15 7.75 4.39
N ARG A 150 4.46 8.20 3.35
CA ARG A 150 5.09 8.85 2.20
C ARG A 150 5.72 10.18 2.60
N LEU A 151 5.08 10.99 3.46
CA LEU A 151 5.70 12.19 4.04
C LEU A 151 7.01 11.86 4.79
N ARG A 152 7.03 10.78 5.58
CA ARG A 152 8.22 10.42 6.36
C ARG A 152 9.29 9.67 5.57
N ALA A 153 8.96 9.13 4.40
CA ALA A 153 9.91 8.43 3.55
C ALA A 153 10.99 9.39 3.02
N SER A 154 12.26 9.01 3.16
CA SER A 154 13.39 9.83 2.67
C SER A 154 13.38 9.99 1.14
N ASN A 155 12.79 9.03 0.43
CA ASN A 155 12.56 9.07 -1.01
C ASN A 155 11.13 9.51 -1.38
N GLY A 156 10.36 10.03 -0.42
CA GLY A 156 9.00 10.53 -0.62
C GLY A 156 8.97 12.00 -1.02
N PRO A 157 7.76 12.58 -1.19
CA PRO A 157 7.55 13.89 -1.81
C PRO A 157 8.11 15.03 -0.97
N THR A 158 8.32 14.82 0.33
CA THR A 158 8.83 15.82 1.27
C THR A 158 10.22 15.48 1.80
N SER A 159 10.90 14.51 1.16
CA SER A 159 12.24 14.04 1.55
C SER A 159 12.36 13.66 3.03
N GLY A 160 11.28 13.11 3.60
CA GLY A 160 11.22 12.68 5.00
C GLY A 160 10.71 13.74 5.98
N THR A 161 10.30 14.92 5.52
CA THR A 161 9.75 15.97 6.37
C THR A 161 8.27 15.72 6.63
N ILE A 162 7.89 15.54 7.91
CA ILE A 162 6.49 15.52 8.34
C ILE A 162 5.99 16.98 8.35
N GLN A 163 5.03 17.27 7.48
CA GLN A 163 4.46 18.61 7.34
C GLN A 163 2.96 18.54 6.98
N THR A 164 2.22 19.60 7.31
CA THR A 164 0.84 19.84 6.87
C THR A 164 0.80 20.20 5.37
N ARG A 165 -0.40 20.29 4.78
CA ARG A 165 -0.53 20.45 3.31
C ARG A 165 -0.05 21.82 2.83
N ASP A 166 -0.04 22.80 3.73
CA ASP A 166 0.53 24.15 3.57
C ASP A 166 2.04 24.22 3.90
N GLY A 167 2.69 23.08 4.12
CA GLY A 167 4.14 22.97 4.32
C GLY A 167 4.63 23.34 5.72
N GLN A 168 3.73 23.49 6.69
CA GLN A 168 4.11 23.80 8.07
C GLN A 168 4.42 22.52 8.87
N LYS A 169 5.30 22.63 9.87
CA LYS A 169 5.56 21.52 10.80
C LYS A 169 4.45 21.45 11.85
N PRO A 170 3.69 20.35 11.95
CA PRO A 170 2.63 20.24 12.95
C PRO A 170 3.23 20.24 14.36
N GLN A 171 2.63 21.00 15.27
CA GLN A 171 2.96 21.00 16.71
C GLN A 171 2.10 19.97 17.47
N SER A 172 1.05 19.45 16.83
CA SER A 172 0.14 18.46 17.40
C SER A 172 -0.41 17.52 16.33
N ILE A 173 -0.44 16.22 16.65
CA ILE A 173 -0.90 15.17 15.74
C ILE A 173 -1.90 14.25 16.46
N GLY A 174 -3.09 14.09 15.90
CA GLY A 174 -4.07 13.09 16.32
C GLY A 174 -4.00 11.84 15.44
N MET A 175 -3.78 10.67 16.01
CA MET A 175 -3.71 9.40 15.29
C MET A 175 -4.91 8.53 15.65
N ILE A 176 -5.72 8.19 14.65
CA ILE A 176 -7.00 7.51 14.82
C ILE A 176 -6.84 6.05 14.42
N HIS A 177 -6.96 5.15 15.39
CA HIS A 177 -6.92 3.70 15.17
C HIS A 177 -8.27 3.17 14.64
N CYS A 178 -8.24 1.96 14.08
CA CYS A 178 -9.43 1.16 13.78
C CYS A 178 -10.45 1.82 12.84
N VAL A 179 -10.02 2.72 11.93
CA VAL A 179 -10.92 3.35 10.96
C VAL A 179 -11.52 2.27 10.06
N GLY A 180 -12.84 2.12 10.10
CA GLY A 180 -13.64 1.11 9.37
C GLY A 180 -13.61 -0.33 9.90
N ARG A 181 -13.01 -0.58 11.07
CA ARG A 181 -12.99 -1.92 11.71
C ARG A 181 -14.41 -2.47 11.95
N ASP A 182 -15.33 -1.65 12.43
CA ASP A 182 -16.67 -2.10 12.83
C ASP A 182 -17.49 -2.60 11.63
N GLU A 183 -17.34 -1.96 10.47
CA GLU A 183 -18.02 -2.39 9.24
C GLU A 183 -17.46 -3.71 8.71
N LYS A 184 -16.13 -3.86 8.76
CA LYS A 184 -15.44 -5.05 8.26
C LYS A 184 -15.49 -6.23 9.21
N LYS A 185 -15.75 -5.98 10.50
CA LYS A 185 -15.90 -7.00 11.56
C LYS A 185 -14.65 -7.85 11.83
N TYR A 186 -13.46 -7.36 11.47
CA TYR A 186 -12.17 -7.97 11.83
C TYR A 186 -11.11 -6.91 12.15
N CYS A 187 -10.10 -7.30 12.92
CA CYS A 187 -8.95 -6.45 13.23
C CYS A 187 -7.88 -6.56 12.14
N SER A 188 -7.34 -5.44 11.67
CA SER A 188 -6.25 -5.44 10.69
C SER A 188 -4.86 -5.70 11.29
N GLN A 189 -4.79 -5.98 12.60
CA GLN A 189 -3.63 -6.48 13.36
C GLN A 189 -2.40 -5.55 13.45
N VAL A 190 -2.08 -4.79 12.40
CA VAL A 190 -0.84 -4.03 12.26
C VAL A 190 -0.99 -2.54 12.59
N CYS A 191 -2.21 -2.00 12.61
CA CYS A 191 -2.47 -0.57 12.75
C CYS A 191 -2.00 0.03 14.07
N CYS A 192 -2.16 -0.70 15.18
CA CYS A 192 -1.63 -0.27 16.47
C CYS A 192 -0.11 -0.10 16.42
N MET A 193 0.59 -0.97 15.68
CA MET A 193 2.05 -0.94 15.60
C MET A 193 2.57 0.11 14.63
N TYR A 194 1.96 0.29 13.46
CA TYR A 194 2.40 1.38 12.58
C TYR A 194 2.07 2.76 13.15
N LEU A 195 0.97 2.94 13.91
CA LEU A 195 0.73 4.23 14.58
C LEU A 195 1.69 4.46 15.74
N THR A 196 2.09 3.40 16.46
CA THR A 196 3.21 3.48 17.43
C THR A 196 4.50 3.92 16.73
N LYS A 197 4.79 3.36 15.55
CA LYS A 197 5.93 3.78 14.72
C LYS A 197 5.81 5.24 14.26
N PHE A 198 4.61 5.70 13.89
CA PHE A 198 4.40 7.09 13.47
C PHE A 198 4.58 8.06 14.63
N ALA A 199 4.10 7.70 15.82
CA ALA A 199 4.35 8.49 17.02
C ALA A 199 5.86 8.57 17.32
N HIS A 200 6.59 7.45 17.18
CA HIS A 200 8.05 7.47 17.27
C HIS A 200 8.69 8.44 16.27
N TYR A 201 8.27 8.41 15.00
CA TYR A 201 8.77 9.32 13.97
C TYR A 201 8.44 10.79 14.26
N ALA A 202 7.25 11.08 14.77
CA ALA A 202 6.87 12.43 15.16
C ALA A 202 7.81 12.96 16.24
N PHE A 203 8.05 12.21 17.32
CA PHE A 203 8.97 12.64 18.38
C PHE A 203 10.43 12.76 17.94
N ASP A 204 10.85 11.97 16.94
CA ASP A 204 12.22 11.98 16.43
C ASP A 204 12.49 13.20 15.53
N CYS A 205 11.49 13.66 14.79
CA CYS A 205 11.67 14.66 13.73
C CYS A 205 11.01 16.02 14.02
N LEU A 206 10.12 16.11 15.02
CA LEU A 206 9.38 17.34 15.36
C LEU A 206 9.68 17.76 16.80
N GLU A 207 10.06 19.03 16.95
CA GLU A 207 10.35 19.62 18.27
C GLU A 207 9.05 19.87 19.04
N ASN A 208 9.02 19.47 20.32
CA ASN A 208 7.90 19.71 21.26
C ASN A 208 6.51 19.27 20.76
N VAL A 209 6.45 18.30 19.83
CA VAL A 209 5.18 17.82 19.27
C VAL A 209 4.34 17.10 20.33
N ARG A 210 3.03 17.38 20.34
CA ARG A 210 2.04 16.61 21.11
C ARG A 210 1.41 15.53 20.24
N VAL A 211 1.41 14.29 20.70
CA VAL A 211 0.85 13.16 19.94
C VAL A 211 -0.28 12.52 20.73
N PHE A 212 -1.46 12.48 20.12
CA PHE A 212 -2.66 11.84 20.66
C PHE A 212 -2.95 10.57 19.88
N GLN A 213 -3.21 9.46 20.57
CA GLN A 213 -3.67 8.23 19.95
C GLN A 213 -5.08 7.88 20.43
N PHE A 214 -6.02 7.84 19.50
CA PHE A 214 -7.42 7.49 19.74
C PHE A 214 -7.66 6.03 19.35
N PHE A 215 -7.96 5.18 20.33
CA PHE A 215 -8.08 3.74 20.12
C PHE A 215 -9.28 3.14 20.85
N LYS A 216 -9.75 1.98 20.36
CA LYS A 216 -10.74 1.15 21.08
C LYS A 216 -10.04 0.15 21.99
N GLU A 217 -9.16 -0.64 21.39
CA GLU A 217 -8.27 -1.59 22.08
C GLU A 217 -6.91 -1.58 21.38
N HIS A 218 -5.83 -1.74 22.15
CA HIS A 218 -4.51 -1.97 21.58
C HIS A 218 -4.28 -3.47 21.35
N SER A 219 -3.91 -3.83 20.12
CA SER A 219 -3.44 -5.17 19.77
C SER A 219 -1.94 -5.11 19.50
N ILE A 220 -1.11 -5.57 20.46
CA ILE A 220 0.36 -5.46 20.41
C ILE A 220 0.98 -6.87 20.48
N PRO A 221 0.89 -7.68 19.41
CA PRO A 221 1.42 -9.03 19.42
C PRO A 221 2.96 -9.01 19.31
N GLY A 222 3.65 -9.79 20.14
CA GLY A 222 5.09 -10.03 20.06
C GLY A 222 5.95 -9.19 21.02
N LYS A 223 7.05 -9.79 21.50
CA LYS A 223 7.92 -9.19 22.54
C LYS A 223 8.59 -7.88 22.11
N GLY A 224 9.08 -7.82 20.87
CA GLY A 224 9.71 -6.62 20.32
C GLY A 224 8.72 -5.47 20.13
N ASN A 225 7.49 -5.80 19.71
CA ASN A 225 6.39 -4.84 19.56
C ASN A 225 5.97 -4.25 20.90
N GLN A 226 5.86 -5.08 21.95
CA GLN A 226 5.57 -4.59 23.30
C GLN A 226 6.65 -3.63 23.81
N LYS A 227 7.93 -3.97 23.59
CA LYS A 227 9.05 -3.10 23.98
C LYS A 227 8.96 -1.74 23.28
N LEU A 228 8.79 -1.72 21.96
CA LEU A 228 8.64 -0.48 21.19
C LEU A 228 7.44 0.35 21.66
N PHE A 229 6.31 -0.29 21.92
CA PHE A 229 5.11 0.38 22.41
C PHE A 229 5.33 1.09 23.75
N GLU A 230 5.93 0.41 24.74
CA GLU A 230 6.23 1.03 26.03
C GLU A 230 7.26 2.16 25.92
N GLU A 231 8.29 2.00 25.07
CA GLU A 231 9.30 3.04 24.83
C GLU A 231 8.67 4.30 24.22
N VAL A 232 7.80 4.14 23.22
CA VAL A 232 7.11 5.27 22.58
C VAL A 232 6.09 5.91 23.53
N LYS A 233 5.34 5.10 24.28
CA LYS A 233 4.42 5.58 25.30
C LYS A 233 5.14 6.43 26.36
N ALA A 234 6.31 5.98 26.81
CA ALA A 234 7.14 6.71 27.78
C ALA A 234 7.64 8.07 27.27
N LYS A 235 7.62 8.33 25.95
CA LYS A 235 7.88 9.66 25.37
C LYS A 235 6.74 10.66 25.57
N GLY A 236 5.59 10.23 26.12
CA GLY A 236 4.46 11.11 26.43
C GLY A 236 3.36 11.12 25.38
N VAL A 237 3.05 9.99 24.77
CA VAL A 237 1.84 9.87 23.92
C VAL A 237 0.60 9.94 24.80
N ASP A 238 -0.32 10.84 24.46
CA ASP A 238 -1.66 10.90 25.07
C ASP A 238 -2.52 9.75 24.52
N MET A 239 -2.59 8.66 25.29
CA MET A 239 -3.37 7.47 24.95
C MET A 239 -4.83 7.66 25.36
N ILE A 240 -5.70 7.89 24.39
CA ILE A 240 -7.12 8.17 24.60
C ILE A 240 -7.95 6.98 24.12
N ARG A 241 -8.54 6.26 25.07
CA ARG A 241 -9.52 5.23 24.75
C ARG A 241 -10.87 5.88 24.42
N ALA A 242 -11.26 5.82 23.16
CA ALA A 242 -12.46 6.46 22.63
C ALA A 242 -13.47 5.42 22.12
N LYS A 243 -14.73 5.54 22.51
CA LYS A 243 -15.81 4.66 22.03
C LYS A 243 -16.27 5.04 20.62
N ALA A 244 -16.39 6.33 20.40
CA ALA A 244 -16.76 6.94 19.12
C ALA A 244 -15.99 8.25 18.97
N LEU A 245 -15.73 8.65 17.73
CA LEU A 245 -15.11 9.94 17.42
C LEU A 245 -15.57 10.45 16.06
N SER A 246 -15.49 11.76 15.88
CA SER A 246 -15.73 12.46 14.62
C SER A 246 -14.73 13.61 14.47
N ILE A 247 -14.42 13.97 13.23
CA ILE A 247 -13.47 15.02 12.90
C ILE A 247 -14.20 16.13 12.15
N SER A 248 -13.96 17.37 12.58
CA SER A 248 -14.46 18.59 11.93
C SER A 248 -13.33 19.60 11.72
N ALA A 249 -13.54 20.55 10.82
CA ALA A 249 -12.58 21.64 10.63
C ALA A 249 -12.60 22.57 11.85
N ASN A 250 -11.43 23.00 12.30
CA ASN A 250 -11.28 24.06 13.29
C ASN A 250 -10.93 25.37 12.57
N GLY A 251 -11.81 26.38 12.67
CA GLY A 251 -11.60 27.69 12.04
C GLY A 251 -11.57 27.63 10.49
N ASP A 252 -10.73 28.47 9.91
CA ASP A 252 -10.56 28.77 8.48
C ASP A 252 -9.75 27.72 7.68
N HIS A 253 -9.94 26.43 8.03
CA HIS A 253 -9.59 25.22 7.25
C HIS A 253 -8.19 24.59 7.45
N SER A 254 -7.33 25.08 8.34
CA SER A 254 -6.04 24.43 8.64
C SER A 254 -6.02 23.61 9.93
N GLY A 255 -6.86 23.94 10.91
CA GLY A 255 -6.95 23.18 12.16
C GLY A 255 -7.90 21.98 12.06
N VAL A 256 -7.57 20.90 12.78
CA VAL A 256 -8.39 19.69 12.87
C VAL A 256 -8.96 19.56 14.27
N ARG A 257 -10.29 19.50 14.40
CA ARG A 257 -10.97 19.27 15.69
C ARG A 257 -11.45 17.83 15.75
N ILE A 258 -10.94 17.08 16.72
CA ILE A 258 -11.32 15.69 16.98
C ILE A 258 -12.24 15.68 18.20
N GLU A 259 -13.50 15.35 17.98
CA GLU A 259 -14.50 15.19 19.04
C GLU A 259 -14.69 13.70 19.31
N TYR A 260 -14.69 13.31 20.58
CA TYR A 260 -14.74 11.91 20.96
C TYR A 260 -15.53 11.69 22.25
N GLU A 261 -16.03 10.46 22.40
CA GLU A 261 -16.63 9.95 23.62
C GLU A 261 -15.62 9.08 24.36
N ASP A 262 -15.29 9.44 25.60
CA ASP A 262 -14.37 8.65 26.43
C ASP A 262 -15.04 7.43 27.08
N GLU A 263 -14.28 6.69 27.90
CA GLU A 263 -14.79 5.50 28.59
C GLU A 263 -16.00 5.77 29.50
N LYS A 264 -16.11 7.00 30.04
CA LYS A 264 -17.19 7.45 30.92
C LYS A 264 -18.40 8.02 30.15
N ALA A 265 -18.39 7.94 28.83
CA ALA A 265 -19.39 8.55 27.96
C ALA A 265 -19.40 10.09 28.01
N GLU A 266 -18.28 10.71 28.42
CA GLU A 266 -18.14 12.16 28.38
C GLU A 266 -17.66 12.59 26.99
N LYS A 267 -18.35 13.60 26.42
CA LYS A 267 -17.94 14.21 25.16
C LYS A 267 -16.80 15.19 25.40
N LYS A 268 -15.68 14.97 24.72
CA LYS A 268 -14.47 15.77 24.79
C LYS A 268 -14.01 16.14 23.39
N ALA A 269 -13.17 17.16 23.30
CA ALA A 269 -12.60 17.61 22.04
C ALA A 269 -11.11 17.93 22.23
N VAL A 270 -10.31 17.59 21.22
CA VAL A 270 -8.92 18.00 21.11
C VAL A 270 -8.73 18.65 19.74
N GLU A 271 -8.04 19.78 19.73
CA GLU A 271 -7.64 20.47 18.50
C GLU A 271 -6.19 20.12 18.19
N VAL A 272 -5.95 19.70 16.95
CA VAL A 272 -4.63 19.29 16.45
C VAL A 272 -4.35 19.93 15.08
N ASP A 273 -3.07 20.05 14.73
CA ASP A 273 -2.67 20.59 13.43
C ASP A 273 -2.80 19.56 12.31
N MET A 274 -2.70 18.27 12.66
CA MET A 274 -2.74 17.15 11.73
C MET A 274 -3.50 15.97 12.34
N ALA A 275 -4.35 15.30 11.55
CA ALA A 275 -4.91 13.99 11.90
C ALA A 275 -4.43 12.90 10.93
N VAL A 276 -4.17 11.71 11.44
CA VAL A 276 -3.74 10.54 10.66
C VAL A 276 -4.69 9.39 10.91
N LEU A 277 -5.33 8.91 9.86
CA LEU A 277 -6.30 7.84 9.87
C LEU A 277 -5.62 6.51 9.60
N ALA A 278 -5.85 5.52 10.46
CA ALA A 278 -5.39 4.15 10.28
C ALA A 278 -6.51 3.26 9.75
N PRO A 279 -6.71 3.18 8.41
CA PRO A 279 -7.74 2.35 7.81
C PRO A 279 -7.48 0.87 8.04
N PHE A 280 -8.58 0.10 7.97
CA PHE A 280 -8.52 -1.34 7.88
C PHE A 280 -7.78 -1.80 6.61
N MET A 281 -7.25 -3.02 6.63
CA MET A 281 -6.71 -3.73 5.47
C MET A 281 -7.79 -4.61 4.86
N GLU A 282 -7.88 -4.67 3.54
CA GLU A 282 -8.78 -5.54 2.79
C GLU A 282 -8.04 -6.27 1.66
N PRO A 283 -8.62 -7.33 1.08
CA PRO A 283 -8.07 -7.99 -0.10
C PRO A 283 -7.81 -6.98 -1.23
N TYR A 284 -6.75 -7.21 -2.01
CA TYR A 284 -6.47 -6.35 -3.16
C TYR A 284 -7.59 -6.51 -4.22
N PRO A 285 -8.05 -5.44 -4.90
CA PRO A 285 -9.03 -5.55 -5.98
C PRO A 285 -8.55 -6.54 -7.05
N GLY A 286 -9.37 -7.51 -7.46
CA GLY A 286 -8.90 -8.60 -8.33
C GLY A 286 -8.74 -9.95 -7.62
N THR A 287 -8.82 -9.98 -6.28
CA THR A 287 -8.57 -11.22 -5.50
C THR A 287 -9.63 -12.28 -5.79
N ASP A 288 -10.90 -11.89 -5.95
CA ASP A 288 -11.99 -12.81 -6.27
C ASP A 288 -11.91 -13.34 -7.70
N GLU A 289 -11.57 -12.49 -8.68
CA GLU A 289 -11.34 -12.95 -10.05
C GLU A 289 -10.12 -13.87 -10.11
N LEU A 290 -9.05 -13.57 -9.37
CA LEU A 290 -7.87 -14.43 -9.28
C LEU A 290 -8.20 -15.78 -8.62
N ALA A 291 -9.01 -15.77 -7.56
CA ALA A 291 -9.43 -17.00 -6.89
C ALA A 291 -10.26 -17.89 -7.82
N GLN A 292 -11.17 -17.30 -8.60
CA GLN A 292 -11.93 -18.01 -9.62
C GLN A 292 -11.02 -18.59 -10.72
N LEU A 293 -10.09 -17.78 -11.25
CA LEU A 293 -9.12 -18.18 -12.26
C LEU A 293 -8.28 -19.38 -11.80
N LEU A 294 -7.85 -19.37 -10.53
CA LEU A 294 -7.03 -20.43 -9.94
C LEU A 294 -7.86 -21.60 -9.39
N GLY A 295 -9.20 -21.51 -9.37
CA GLY A 295 -10.05 -22.53 -8.78
C GLY A 295 -9.81 -22.75 -7.28
N ILE A 296 -9.56 -21.67 -6.54
CA ILE A 296 -9.36 -21.67 -5.08
C ILE A 296 -10.49 -20.91 -4.38
N GLN A 297 -10.71 -21.21 -3.10
CA GLN A 297 -11.79 -20.60 -2.32
C GLN A 297 -11.32 -19.33 -1.59
N LEU A 298 -12.28 -18.43 -1.34
CA LEU A 298 -12.13 -17.34 -0.39
C LEU A 298 -12.77 -17.71 0.96
N ASP A 299 -12.37 -17.02 2.02
CA ASP A 299 -13.05 -17.04 3.31
C ASP A 299 -14.24 -16.05 3.35
N ASP A 300 -14.93 -16.01 4.49
CA ASP A 300 -16.09 -15.14 4.70
C ASP A 300 -15.75 -13.63 4.69
N PHE A 301 -14.46 -13.28 4.70
CA PHE A 301 -13.95 -11.92 4.66
C PHE A 301 -13.36 -11.53 3.29
N GLY A 302 -13.37 -12.45 2.32
CA GLY A 302 -12.89 -12.25 0.95
C GLY A 302 -11.38 -12.47 0.77
N PHE A 303 -10.66 -12.97 1.77
CA PHE A 303 -9.26 -13.36 1.63
C PHE A 303 -9.13 -14.79 1.11
N ILE A 304 -7.97 -15.16 0.55
CA ILE A 304 -7.75 -16.53 0.08
C ILE A 304 -7.76 -17.50 1.25
N LYS A 305 -8.64 -18.51 1.17
CA LYS A 305 -8.81 -19.55 2.18
C LYS A 305 -7.65 -20.55 2.12
N THR A 306 -7.04 -20.79 3.27
CA THR A 306 -6.03 -21.84 3.46
C THR A 306 -6.63 -23.12 4.02
N ALA A 307 -5.88 -24.22 3.93
CA ALA A 307 -6.22 -25.46 4.60
C ALA A 307 -6.11 -25.34 6.13
N ASP A 308 -6.83 -26.19 6.87
CA ASP A 308 -6.98 -26.06 8.33
C ASP A 308 -5.67 -26.24 9.12
N TYR A 309 -4.75 -27.09 8.63
CA TYR A 309 -3.51 -27.45 9.33
C TYR A 309 -2.24 -27.07 8.55
N ASP A 310 -2.40 -26.29 7.48
CA ASP A 310 -1.31 -25.82 6.64
C ASP A 310 -1.55 -24.35 6.29
N SER A 311 -0.68 -23.49 6.83
CA SER A 311 -0.80 -22.04 6.73
C SER A 311 -0.51 -21.46 5.34
N VAL A 312 -0.08 -22.27 4.37
CA VAL A 312 0.24 -21.82 3.01
C VAL A 312 -0.53 -22.56 1.93
N SER A 313 -0.93 -23.80 2.16
CA SER A 313 -1.73 -24.55 1.18
C SER A 313 -3.13 -23.97 1.02
N THR A 314 -3.56 -23.76 -0.22
CA THR A 314 -4.93 -23.37 -0.54
C THR A 314 -5.86 -24.58 -0.61
N THR A 315 -7.11 -24.38 -1.02
CA THR A 315 -8.06 -25.45 -1.28
C THR A 315 -7.77 -26.27 -2.54
N ARG A 316 -6.77 -25.89 -3.35
CA ARG A 316 -6.34 -26.64 -4.54
C ARG A 316 -4.88 -27.05 -4.42
N SER A 317 -4.62 -28.35 -4.53
CA SER A 317 -3.26 -28.89 -4.50
C SER A 317 -2.35 -28.22 -5.53
N GLY A 318 -1.10 -27.95 -5.14
CA GLY A 318 -0.11 -27.28 -5.99
C GLY A 318 -0.26 -25.76 -6.07
N ILE A 319 -1.29 -25.19 -5.46
CA ILE A 319 -1.47 -23.74 -5.32
C ILE A 319 -1.37 -23.35 -3.84
N PHE A 320 -0.48 -22.41 -3.57
CA PHE A 320 -0.19 -21.88 -2.25
C PHE A 320 -0.57 -20.40 -2.20
N ALA A 321 -0.88 -19.89 -1.01
CA ALA A 321 -1.06 -18.48 -0.74
C ALA A 321 -0.10 -18.06 0.37
N ILE A 322 0.45 -16.85 0.31
CA ILE A 322 1.31 -16.30 1.35
C ILE A 322 1.06 -14.81 1.56
N GLY A 323 1.36 -14.33 2.77
CA GLY A 323 1.30 -12.90 3.06
C GLY A 323 -0.12 -12.39 3.21
N CYS A 324 -0.30 -11.10 2.96
CA CYS A 324 -1.54 -10.41 3.30
C CYS A 324 -2.76 -10.81 2.45
N VAL A 325 -2.58 -11.62 1.40
CA VAL A 325 -3.68 -12.15 0.59
C VAL A 325 -4.58 -13.13 1.36
N GLN A 326 -4.07 -13.69 2.46
CA GLN A 326 -4.83 -14.60 3.33
C GLN A 326 -5.49 -13.90 4.52
N SER A 327 -4.93 -12.76 4.95
CA SER A 327 -5.37 -12.00 6.12
C SER A 327 -4.39 -10.86 6.43
N PRO A 328 -4.81 -9.80 7.13
CA PRO A 328 -3.91 -8.80 7.69
C PRO A 328 -2.84 -9.44 8.58
N LYS A 329 -1.54 -9.17 8.36
CA LYS A 329 -0.44 -9.76 9.15
C LYS A 329 0.85 -8.94 9.08
N PHE A 330 1.83 -9.26 9.93
CA PHE A 330 3.12 -8.58 9.93
C PHE A 330 4.06 -9.12 8.85
N MET A 331 5.09 -8.33 8.53
CA MET A 331 6.14 -8.71 7.58
C MET A 331 6.86 -10.00 8.01
N ASN A 332 7.15 -10.18 9.30
CA ASN A 332 7.80 -11.40 9.79
C ASN A 332 6.98 -12.66 9.51
N ASP A 333 5.67 -12.60 9.74
CA ASP A 333 4.77 -13.72 9.47
C ASP A 333 4.73 -14.03 7.97
N THR A 334 4.72 -12.99 7.13
CA THR A 334 4.78 -13.12 5.66
C THR A 334 6.08 -13.78 5.20
N THR A 335 7.22 -13.38 5.76
CA THR A 335 8.53 -13.99 5.45
C THR A 335 8.59 -15.45 5.88
N ILE A 336 8.03 -15.79 7.05
CA ILE A 336 7.95 -17.19 7.51
C ILE A 336 7.11 -18.01 6.52
N GLN A 337 5.93 -17.50 6.12
CA GLN A 337 5.08 -18.16 5.13
C GLN A 337 5.78 -18.35 3.78
N ALA A 338 6.58 -17.37 3.34
CA ALA A 338 7.37 -17.51 2.11
C ALA A 338 8.34 -18.70 2.17
N HIS A 339 9.05 -18.88 3.30
CA HIS A 339 9.94 -20.03 3.50
C HIS A 339 9.18 -21.36 3.54
N ILE A 340 8.02 -21.40 4.20
CA ILE A 340 7.18 -22.60 4.26
C ILE A 340 6.72 -22.96 2.85
N ALA A 341 6.14 -22.00 2.11
CA ALA A 341 5.68 -22.23 0.73
C ALA A 341 6.82 -22.71 -0.19
N ALA A 342 8.02 -22.12 -0.08
CA ALA A 342 9.18 -22.60 -0.83
C ALA A 342 9.50 -24.07 -0.53
N GLY A 343 9.48 -24.49 0.74
CA GLY A 343 9.67 -25.89 1.14
C GLY A 343 8.60 -26.85 0.61
N HIS A 344 7.33 -26.42 0.59
CA HIS A 344 6.24 -27.17 -0.02
C HIS A 344 6.41 -27.32 -1.53
N VAL A 345 6.83 -26.25 -2.23
CA VAL A 345 7.07 -26.29 -3.68
C VAL A 345 8.21 -27.24 -4.03
N LEU A 346 9.33 -27.19 -3.32
CA LEU A 346 10.45 -28.12 -3.53
C LEU A 346 10.03 -29.57 -3.31
N SER A 347 9.28 -29.82 -2.23
CA SER A 347 8.78 -31.19 -1.92
C SER A 347 7.82 -31.72 -2.99
N LEU A 348 7.03 -30.85 -3.61
CA LEU A 348 6.08 -31.22 -4.67
C LEU A 348 6.77 -31.47 -6.01
N THR A 349 7.79 -30.67 -6.34
CA THR A 349 8.47 -30.69 -7.64
C THR A 349 9.63 -31.71 -7.71
N GLY A 350 10.03 -32.27 -6.56
CA GLY A 350 11.06 -33.31 -6.50
C GLY A 350 12.49 -32.80 -6.71
N GLU A 351 12.72 -31.51 -6.51
CA GLU A 351 14.04 -30.86 -6.51
C GLU A 351 14.73 -30.86 -5.14
#